data_AF-A0A812NV26-F1
#
_entry.id   AF-A0A812NV26-F1
#
_cell.length_a   1.000
_cell.length_b   1.000
_cell.length_c   1.000
_cell.angle_alpha   90.00
_cell.angle_beta   90.00
_cell.angle_gamma   90.00
#
_symmetry.space_group_name_H-M   'P 1'
#
loop_
_entity.id
_entity.type
_entity.pdbx_description
1 polymer ?
#
loop_
_entity_poly.entity_id
_entity_poly.type
_entity_poly.pdbx_seq_one_letter_code
_entity_poly.pdbx_strand_id
1 'polypeptide(L)'
;MQALWPVGAVAGLGAVDCAYLTYSKVTQVPLACPVEGGCTEVLNSSYASIGPLPLSALGLVAYLAVAALSVSRQNKELVFWLCLTMALSSLGLTGILIFVLQAPCPYCAASAFISAMLLTLVETRRARDAARLLESRKATIVPTNEGTAEGLAVAAVAVENLPSPGAAATVAPPAAELAAPAVTAAEEEEAEPRRAVLGLAGVLALGALRGGTMPSRRLQNAWAYFTLVEKYKPNHPPVLSNSSKAEMALARHLQKIGAACYSTWWCPHCQEQRESFGKQAVEVAPFVECSSRKREQLPVCRDADIESYPTWIINGKKYLGGRDLSDLAEKSGFTEYPAEAFKPRDEKLLEYIWGPPEPEPEFPEGPDNV
;
A
#
# COMPACT_ATOMS: atom_id res chain seq x y z
N MET A 1 -32.67 13.85 21.87
CA MET A 1 -31.47 12.97 21.98
C MET A 1 -30.62 13.18 20.72
N GLN A 2 -29.30 13.33 20.80
CA GLN A 2 -28.47 13.50 19.59
C GLN A 2 -27.74 12.19 19.26
N ALA A 3 -27.91 11.71 18.03
CA ALA A 3 -27.25 10.50 17.53
C ALA A 3 -25.81 10.80 17.10
N LEU A 4 -24.94 9.79 17.18
CA LEU A 4 -23.58 9.84 16.61
C LEU A 4 -23.57 9.34 15.15
N TRP A 5 -24.75 9.28 14.49
CA TRP A 5 -24.94 8.70 13.16
C TRP A 5 -23.92 9.14 12.09
N PRO A 6 -23.49 10.42 11.94
CA PRO A 6 -22.50 10.76 10.92
C PRO A 6 -21.09 10.25 11.27
N VAL A 7 -20.76 10.07 12.55
CA VAL A 7 -19.48 9.46 12.97
C VAL A 7 -19.49 7.97 12.62
N GLY A 8 -20.59 7.27 12.91
CA GLY A 8 -20.77 5.87 12.53
C GLY A 8 -20.79 5.66 11.01
N ALA A 9 -21.44 6.54 10.25
CA ALA A 9 -21.50 6.48 8.79
C ALA A 9 -20.13 6.68 8.14
N VAL A 10 -19.39 7.73 8.53
CA VAL A 10 -18.04 8.00 8.00
C VAL A 10 -17.06 6.89 8.43
N ALA A 11 -17.15 6.36 9.64
CA ALA A 11 -16.35 5.21 10.08
C ALA A 11 -16.70 3.93 9.28
N GLY A 12 -17.98 3.74 8.92
CA GLY A 12 -18.42 2.66 8.04
C GLY A 12 -17.78 2.71 6.65
N LEU A 13 -17.67 3.91 6.06
CA LEU A 13 -16.97 4.09 4.78
C LEU A 13 -15.48 3.72 4.89
N GLY A 14 -14.79 4.13 5.96
CA GLY A 14 -13.40 3.74 6.22
C GLY A 14 -13.23 2.24 6.45
N ALA A 15 -14.20 1.59 7.10
CA ALA A 15 -14.22 0.13 7.25
C ALA A 15 -14.37 -0.59 5.88
N VAL A 16 -15.20 -0.09 4.96
CA VAL A 16 -15.34 -0.67 3.61
C VAL A 16 -14.05 -0.55 2.80
N ASP A 17 -13.40 0.62 2.82
CA ASP A 17 -12.07 0.86 2.20
C ASP A 17 -11.01 -0.12 2.75
N CYS A 18 -10.85 -0.16 4.08
CA CYS A 18 -9.88 -1.04 4.72
C CYS A 18 -10.20 -2.53 4.55
N ALA A 19 -11.47 -2.92 4.46
CA ALA A 19 -11.88 -4.29 4.15
C ALA A 19 -11.51 -4.69 2.72
N TYR A 20 -11.76 -3.82 1.72
CA TYR A 20 -11.37 -4.06 0.34
C TYR A 20 -9.85 -4.22 0.18
N LEU A 21 -9.07 -3.28 0.75
CA LEU A 21 -7.60 -3.35 0.74
C LEU A 21 -7.06 -4.63 1.42
N THR A 22 -7.68 -5.04 2.54
CA THR A 22 -7.31 -6.28 3.24
C THR A 22 -7.65 -7.52 2.42
N TYR A 23 -8.83 -7.56 1.79
CA TYR A 23 -9.23 -8.65 0.90
C TYR A 23 -8.26 -8.80 -0.27
N SER A 24 -7.95 -7.72 -0.99
CA SER A 24 -6.99 -7.77 -2.11
C SER A 24 -5.58 -8.16 -1.65
N LYS A 25 -5.11 -7.70 -0.48
CA LYS A 25 -3.79 -8.10 0.04
C LYS A 25 -3.72 -9.58 0.42
N VAL A 26 -4.78 -10.14 1.02
CA VAL A 26 -4.82 -11.56 1.42
C VAL A 26 -5.03 -12.48 0.21
N THR A 27 -5.84 -12.08 -0.77
CA THR A 27 -6.14 -12.88 -1.97
C THR A 27 -5.19 -12.66 -3.15
N GLN A 28 -4.31 -11.65 -3.07
CA GLN A 28 -3.43 -11.20 -4.16
C GLN A 28 -4.17 -10.80 -5.45
N VAL A 29 -5.46 -10.48 -5.35
CA VAL A 29 -6.26 -9.96 -6.47
C VAL A 29 -5.87 -8.51 -6.77
N PRO A 30 -5.59 -8.15 -8.05
CA PRO A 30 -5.17 -6.80 -8.42
C PRO A 30 -6.24 -5.75 -8.08
N LEU A 31 -5.79 -4.57 -7.65
CA LEU A 31 -6.69 -3.48 -7.25
C LEU A 31 -7.29 -2.78 -8.47
N ALA A 32 -8.56 -2.41 -8.37
CA ALA A 32 -9.29 -1.64 -9.37
C ALA A 32 -8.92 -0.14 -9.34
N CYS A 33 -7.64 0.19 -9.51
CA CYS A 33 -7.16 1.57 -9.44
C CYS A 33 -7.17 2.29 -10.81
N PRO A 34 -7.65 3.54 -10.87
CA PRO A 34 -7.67 4.35 -12.09
C PRO A 34 -6.31 4.98 -12.45
N VAL A 35 -5.25 4.67 -11.70
CA VAL A 35 -3.87 5.10 -11.95
C VAL A 35 -2.99 3.86 -11.98
N GLU A 36 -2.22 3.70 -13.06
CA GLU A 36 -1.43 2.49 -13.32
C GLU A 36 -0.35 2.26 -12.24
N GLY A 37 -0.21 1.00 -11.79
CA GLY A 37 0.82 0.53 -10.87
C GLY A 37 0.70 0.97 -9.39
N GLY A 38 0.36 2.23 -9.12
CA GLY A 38 0.60 2.88 -7.84
C GLY A 38 0.01 2.18 -6.60
N CYS A 39 -1.25 1.75 -6.67
CA CYS A 39 -1.94 1.18 -5.51
C CYS A 39 -1.41 -0.20 -5.10
N THR A 40 -1.16 -1.07 -6.08
CA THR A 40 -0.63 -2.43 -5.86
C THR A 40 0.80 -2.37 -5.34
N GLU A 41 1.59 -1.40 -5.81
CA GLU A 41 2.94 -1.13 -5.31
C GLU A 41 2.92 -0.72 -3.82
N VAL A 42 2.08 0.27 -3.47
CA VAL A 42 1.91 0.72 -2.07
C VAL A 42 1.47 -0.43 -1.17
N LEU A 43 0.47 -1.21 -1.59
CA LEU A 43 -0.12 -2.28 -0.77
C LEU A 43 0.83 -3.47 -0.55
N ASN A 44 1.72 -3.76 -1.49
CA ASN A 44 2.74 -4.81 -1.36
C ASN A 44 4.08 -4.31 -0.78
N SER A 45 4.24 -3.00 -0.55
CA SER A 45 5.41 -2.43 0.11
C SER A 45 5.57 -2.88 1.57
N SER A 46 6.79 -2.80 2.10
CA SER A 46 7.09 -3.10 3.52
C SER A 46 6.30 -2.22 4.50
N TYR A 47 5.91 -1.00 4.09
CA TYR A 47 5.14 -0.06 4.91
C TYR A 47 3.67 -0.48 5.10
N ALA A 48 3.16 -1.40 4.26
CA ALA A 48 1.77 -1.87 4.32
C ALA A 48 1.57 -3.13 5.19
N SER A 49 2.59 -3.55 5.95
CA SER A 49 2.54 -4.69 6.88
C SER A 49 3.25 -4.34 8.19
N ILE A 50 2.74 -4.84 9.32
CA ILE A 50 3.44 -4.81 10.61
C ILE A 50 3.60 -6.25 11.09
N GLY A 51 4.81 -6.79 10.94
CA GLY A 51 5.04 -8.23 11.05
C GLY A 51 4.17 -9.00 10.05
N PRO A 52 3.43 -10.04 10.48
CA PRO A 52 2.54 -10.80 9.61
C PRO A 52 1.18 -10.13 9.35
N LEU A 53 0.82 -9.04 10.03
CA LEU A 53 -0.49 -8.40 9.86
C LEU A 53 -0.48 -7.31 8.76
N PRO A 54 -1.44 -7.32 7.81
CA PRO A 54 -1.72 -6.19 6.94
C PRO A 54 -2.07 -4.93 7.74
N LEU A 55 -1.48 -3.80 7.37
CA LEU A 55 -1.80 -2.51 8.00
C LEU A 55 -3.27 -2.10 7.77
N SER A 56 -3.84 -2.49 6.62
CA SER A 56 -5.26 -2.33 6.31
C SER A 56 -6.19 -3.11 7.26
N ALA A 57 -5.73 -4.25 7.82
CA ALA A 57 -6.51 -5.01 8.78
C ALA A 57 -6.55 -4.32 10.15
N LEU A 58 -5.46 -3.66 10.55
CA LEU A 58 -5.43 -2.80 11.74
C LEU A 58 -6.33 -1.58 11.55
N GLY A 59 -6.31 -0.95 10.36
CA GLY A 59 -7.23 0.11 9.98
C GLY A 59 -8.70 -0.33 10.04
N LEU A 60 -9.03 -1.51 9.52
CA LEU A 60 -10.38 -2.09 9.57
C LEU A 60 -10.85 -2.26 11.02
N VAL A 61 -10.03 -2.83 11.91
CA VAL A 61 -10.37 -2.98 13.34
C VAL A 61 -10.60 -1.62 14.00
N ALA A 62 -9.77 -0.61 13.70
CA ALA A 62 -9.94 0.73 14.24
C ALA A 62 -11.23 1.41 13.76
N TYR A 63 -11.55 1.35 12.47
CA TYR A 63 -12.81 1.89 11.93
C TYR A 63 -14.05 1.17 12.49
N LEU A 64 -14.01 -0.16 12.62
CA LEU A 64 -15.10 -0.92 13.25
C LEU A 64 -15.26 -0.57 14.73
N ALA A 65 -14.17 -0.32 15.47
CA ALA A 65 -14.22 0.14 16.85
C ALA A 65 -14.86 1.53 16.98
N VAL A 66 -14.49 2.50 16.13
CA VAL A 66 -15.14 3.83 16.08
C VAL A 66 -16.63 3.69 15.76
N ALA A 67 -17.00 2.86 14.78
CA ALA A 67 -18.39 2.62 14.42
C ALA A 67 -19.19 2.02 15.59
N ALA A 68 -18.68 0.98 16.24
CA ALA A 68 -19.33 0.34 17.39
C ALA A 68 -19.47 1.29 18.60
N LEU A 69 -18.42 2.03 18.94
CA LEU A 69 -18.45 3.03 20.03
C LEU A 69 -19.46 4.15 19.73
N SER A 70 -19.63 4.54 18.46
CA SER A 70 -20.61 5.55 18.05
C SER A 70 -22.06 5.12 18.36
N VAL A 71 -22.38 3.83 18.23
CA VAL A 71 -23.69 3.27 18.56
C VAL A 71 -23.82 3.04 20.07
N SER A 72 -22.78 2.49 20.69
CA SER A 72 -22.72 2.13 22.13
C SER A 72 -22.77 3.35 23.07
N ARG A 73 -22.51 4.56 22.56
CA ARG A 73 -22.39 5.82 23.34
C ARG A 73 -21.28 5.82 24.41
N GLN A 74 -20.38 4.83 24.37
CA GLN A 74 -19.30 4.69 25.33
C GLN A 74 -18.20 5.74 25.16
N ASN A 75 -17.53 6.03 26.28
CA ASN A 75 -16.37 6.90 26.50
C ASN A 75 -15.96 7.81 25.31
N LYS A 76 -16.43 9.07 25.32
CA LYS A 76 -16.10 10.09 24.30
C LYS A 76 -14.59 10.36 24.17
N GLU A 77 -13.84 10.24 25.26
CA GLU A 77 -12.39 10.46 25.25
C GLU A 77 -11.67 9.32 24.53
N LEU A 78 -12.12 8.06 24.69
CA LEU A 78 -11.59 6.92 23.95
C LEU A 78 -11.79 7.10 22.44
N VAL A 79 -12.98 7.54 22.02
CA VAL A 79 -13.26 7.83 20.60
C VAL A 79 -12.37 8.96 20.08
N PHE A 80 -12.11 10.00 20.87
CA PHE A 80 -11.20 11.08 20.50
C PHE A 80 -9.75 10.60 20.30
N TRP A 81 -9.16 9.90 21.28
CA TRP A 81 -7.79 9.41 21.19
C TRP A 81 -7.62 8.37 20.07
N LEU A 82 -8.64 7.56 19.80
CA LEU A 82 -8.66 6.64 18.66
C LEU A 82 -8.68 7.41 17.32
N CYS A 83 -9.57 8.39 17.14
CA CYS A 83 -9.59 9.22 15.93
C CYS A 83 -8.30 10.04 15.73
N LEU A 84 -7.69 10.54 16.81
CA LEU A 84 -6.43 11.29 16.76
C LEU A 84 -5.26 10.40 16.31
N THR A 85 -5.13 9.19 16.88
CA THR A 85 -4.07 8.24 16.49
C THR A 85 -4.27 7.73 15.06
N MET A 86 -5.51 7.51 14.62
CA MET A 86 -5.84 7.21 13.21
C MET A 86 -5.44 8.35 12.28
N ALA A 87 -5.77 9.61 12.59
CA ALA A 87 -5.43 10.76 11.76
C ALA A 87 -3.91 10.99 11.67
N LEU A 88 -3.18 10.90 12.79
CA LEU A 88 -1.72 11.07 12.82
C LEU A 88 -0.99 9.95 12.05
N SER A 89 -1.44 8.70 12.17
CA SER A 89 -0.87 7.58 11.41
C SER A 89 -1.21 7.68 9.91
N SER A 90 -2.44 8.05 9.54
CA SER A 90 -2.81 8.34 8.14
C SER A 90 -1.93 9.44 7.53
N LEU A 91 -1.65 10.51 8.28
CA LEU A 91 -0.79 11.61 7.82
C LEU A 91 0.66 11.15 7.60
N GLY A 92 1.23 10.40 8.55
CA GLY A 92 2.58 9.83 8.43
C GLY A 92 2.73 8.88 7.23
N LEU A 93 1.76 8.00 7.03
CA LEU A 93 1.70 7.09 5.87
C LEU A 93 1.57 7.86 4.56
N THR A 94 0.71 8.89 4.51
CA THR A 94 0.56 9.75 3.33
C THR A 94 1.86 10.48 2.99
N GLY A 95 2.62 10.92 3.99
CA GLY A 95 3.97 11.45 3.81
C GLY A 95 4.93 10.42 3.20
N ILE A 96 4.91 9.18 3.66
CA ILE A 96 5.72 8.08 3.10
C ILE A 96 5.35 7.80 1.64
N LEU A 97 4.06 7.79 1.29
CA LEU A 97 3.60 7.65 -0.11
C LEU A 97 4.17 8.75 -1.02
N ILE A 98 4.13 10.01 -0.57
CA ILE A 98 4.58 11.18 -1.34
C ILE A 98 6.10 11.24 -1.46
N PHE A 99 6.83 11.12 -0.35
CA PHE A 99 8.27 11.39 -0.30
C PHE A 99 9.16 10.17 -0.52
N VAL A 100 8.68 8.94 -0.29
CA VAL A 100 9.50 7.72 -0.36
C VAL A 100 9.10 6.81 -1.53
N LEU A 101 7.80 6.55 -1.72
CA LEU A 101 7.33 5.64 -2.79
C LEU A 101 7.07 6.36 -4.12
N GLN A 102 6.71 7.65 -4.06
CA GLN A 102 6.27 8.47 -5.21
C GLN A 102 5.10 7.84 -6.00
N ALA A 103 4.29 7.00 -5.33
CA ALA A 103 3.25 6.19 -5.93
C ALA A 103 1.85 6.68 -5.48
N PRO A 104 1.00 7.19 -6.39
CA PRO A 104 -0.34 7.66 -6.03
C PRO A 104 -1.28 6.48 -5.73
N CYS A 105 -1.85 6.46 -4.53
CA CYS A 105 -2.86 5.49 -4.12
C CYS A 105 -4.15 6.22 -3.66
N PRO A 106 -5.18 6.34 -4.53
CA PRO A 106 -6.47 6.97 -4.16
C PRO A 106 -7.14 6.34 -2.95
N TYR A 107 -7.01 5.03 -2.70
CA TYR A 107 -7.55 4.39 -1.49
C TYR A 107 -6.89 4.92 -0.22
N CYS A 108 -5.55 4.98 -0.18
CA CYS A 108 -4.83 5.55 0.98
C CYS A 108 -5.17 7.04 1.19
N ALA A 109 -5.34 7.81 0.11
CA ALA A 109 -5.76 9.21 0.18
C ALA A 109 -7.21 9.35 0.70
N ALA A 110 -8.12 8.48 0.27
CA ALA A 110 -9.49 8.41 0.79
C ALA A 110 -9.51 8.07 2.28
N SER A 111 -8.74 7.06 2.71
CA SER A 111 -8.60 6.72 4.14
C SER A 111 -8.05 7.87 4.98
N ALA A 112 -7.09 8.64 4.46
CA ALA A 112 -6.56 9.83 5.15
C ALA A 112 -7.58 10.98 5.22
N PHE A 113 -8.40 11.17 4.18
CA PHE A 113 -9.51 12.13 4.22
C PHE A 113 -10.59 11.70 5.23
N ILE A 114 -10.95 10.41 5.26
CA ILE A 114 -11.94 9.85 6.19
C ILE A 114 -11.47 9.99 7.64
N SER A 115 -10.21 9.69 7.97
CA SER A 115 -9.71 9.83 9.35
C SER A 115 -9.62 11.29 9.81
N ALA A 116 -9.24 12.23 8.92
CA ALA A 116 -9.32 13.66 9.19
C ALA A 116 -10.76 14.17 9.37
N MET A 117 -11.71 13.67 8.56
CA MET A 117 -13.13 13.98 8.69
C MET A 117 -13.71 13.45 10.02
N LEU A 118 -13.32 12.25 10.46
CA LEU A 118 -13.72 11.73 11.77
C LEU A 118 -13.19 12.59 12.91
N LEU A 119 -11.93 13.00 12.88
CA LEU A 119 -11.34 13.84 13.93
C LEU A 119 -12.07 15.20 14.05
N THR A 120 -12.34 15.88 12.93
CA THR A 120 -13.09 17.15 12.92
C THR A 120 -14.56 16.98 13.35
N LEU A 121 -15.22 15.87 12.97
CA LEU A 121 -16.57 15.54 13.45
C LEU A 121 -16.61 15.24 14.97
N VAL A 122 -15.55 14.67 15.54
CA VAL A 122 -15.43 14.43 16.99
C VAL A 122 -15.14 15.74 17.74
N GLU A 123 -14.18 16.56 17.28
CA GLU A 123 -13.84 17.81 17.96
C GLU A 123 -14.99 18.83 17.92
N THR A 124 -15.69 18.98 16.77
CA THR A 124 -16.89 19.81 16.71
C THR A 124 -18.03 19.28 17.58
N ARG A 125 -18.03 18.00 17.97
CA ARG A 125 -18.97 17.45 18.97
C ARG A 125 -18.51 17.74 20.39
N ARG A 126 -17.22 17.57 20.73
CA ARG A 126 -16.65 17.92 22.04
C ARG A 126 -16.84 19.41 22.34
N ALA A 127 -16.58 20.28 21.37
CA ALA A 127 -16.81 21.72 21.49
C ALA A 127 -18.30 22.08 21.73
N ARG A 128 -19.24 21.45 20.99
CA ARG A 128 -20.69 21.67 21.20
C ARG A 128 -21.19 21.15 22.54
N ASP A 129 -20.69 20.02 23.01
CA ASP A 129 -21.07 19.50 24.32
C ASP A 129 -20.46 20.32 25.47
N ALA A 130 -19.23 20.81 25.32
CA ALA A 130 -18.62 21.76 26.27
C ALA A 130 -19.39 23.08 26.32
N ALA A 131 -19.77 23.65 25.17
CA ALA A 131 -20.59 24.87 25.10
C ALA A 131 -21.93 24.69 25.83
N ARG A 132 -22.62 23.57 25.64
CA ARG A 132 -23.87 23.25 26.36
C ARG A 132 -23.69 23.06 27.86
N LEU A 133 -22.55 22.53 28.31
CA LEU A 133 -22.25 22.40 29.74
C LEU A 133 -21.94 23.77 30.38
N LEU A 134 -21.42 24.73 29.62
CA LEU A 134 -21.28 26.12 30.07
C LEU A 134 -22.63 26.86 30.05
N GLU A 135 -23.46 26.60 29.05
CA GLU A 135 -24.80 27.16 28.91
C GLU A 135 -25.76 26.64 30.00
N SER A 136 -25.77 25.33 30.29
CA SER A 136 -26.56 24.77 31.39
C SER A 136 -26.08 25.27 32.75
N ARG A 137 -24.76 25.37 32.97
CA ARG A 137 -24.21 26.01 34.19
C ARG A 137 -24.67 27.46 34.34
N LYS A 138 -24.72 28.24 33.25
CA LYS A 138 -25.29 29.60 33.28
C LYS A 138 -26.79 29.58 33.62
N ALA A 139 -27.57 28.70 33.02
CA ALA A 139 -29.00 28.56 33.29
C ALA A 139 -29.32 28.10 34.73
N THR A 140 -28.43 27.35 35.38
CA THR A 140 -28.54 27.00 36.82
C THR A 140 -28.14 28.17 37.74
N ILE A 141 -27.38 29.15 37.25
CA ILE A 141 -26.97 30.35 38.01
C ILE A 141 -27.79 31.56 37.53
N VAL A 142 -29.11 31.38 37.44
CA VAL A 142 -30.08 32.48 37.32
C VAL A 142 -30.50 32.88 38.74
N PRO A 143 -30.25 34.13 39.17
CA PRO A 143 -30.72 34.58 40.48
C PRO A 143 -32.24 34.76 40.45
N THR A 144 -32.95 34.18 41.43
CA THR A 144 -34.38 34.44 41.64
C THR A 144 -34.56 35.85 42.23
N ASN A 145 -34.80 36.85 41.38
CA ASN A 145 -34.89 38.26 41.77
C ASN A 145 -36.31 38.86 41.72
N GLU A 146 -37.32 38.14 42.20
CA GLU A 146 -38.62 38.74 42.51
C GLU A 146 -39.10 38.28 43.89
N GLY A 147 -39.47 39.25 44.74
CA GLY A 147 -39.65 39.04 46.16
C GLY A 147 -41.08 39.23 46.64
N THR A 148 -41.69 38.16 47.12
CA THR A 148 -42.70 38.20 48.19
C THR A 148 -42.27 37.22 49.27
N ALA A 149 -42.46 37.58 50.54
CA ALA A 149 -42.01 36.77 51.67
C ALA A 149 -42.92 35.55 51.91
N GLU A 150 -42.42 34.65 52.77
CA GLU A 150 -43.05 33.40 53.24
C GLU A 150 -43.01 32.20 52.27
N GLY A 151 -42.79 30.98 52.81
CA GLY A 151 -42.85 29.72 52.04
C GLY A 151 -41.56 28.90 52.02
N LEU A 152 -41.37 28.05 53.03
CA LEU A 152 -40.28 27.07 53.14
C LEU A 152 -40.46 25.91 52.13
N ALA A 153 -39.52 25.63 51.21
CA ALA A 153 -39.42 24.33 50.53
C ALA A 153 -38.03 24.01 49.93
N VAL A 154 -37.45 22.92 50.43
CA VAL A 154 -36.18 22.26 50.06
C VAL A 154 -36.07 21.87 48.58
N ALA A 155 -34.88 22.08 47.98
CA ALA A 155 -34.42 21.32 46.79
C ALA A 155 -32.87 21.17 46.73
N ALA A 156 -32.23 20.78 47.83
CA ALA A 156 -30.80 20.47 47.83
C ALA A 156 -30.54 19.04 47.31
N VAL A 157 -29.75 18.90 46.24
CA VAL A 157 -29.14 17.63 45.82
C VAL A 157 -27.63 17.86 45.70
N ALA A 158 -26.85 17.16 46.52
CA ALA A 158 -25.49 17.55 46.84
C ALA A 158 -24.45 17.21 45.75
N VAL A 159 -23.52 18.15 45.53
CA VAL A 159 -22.16 17.86 45.03
C VAL A 159 -21.15 18.63 45.89
N GLU A 160 -21.18 18.37 47.21
CA GLU A 160 -20.06 18.71 48.09
C GLU A 160 -19.18 17.48 48.30
N ASN A 161 -18.01 17.49 47.66
CA ASN A 161 -16.86 16.71 48.15
C ASN A 161 -15.53 17.31 47.65
N LEU A 162 -15.27 18.55 48.07
CA LEU A 162 -13.95 19.21 48.05
C LEU A 162 -13.93 20.23 49.19
N PRO A 163 -12.84 20.39 49.97
CA PRO A 163 -12.86 21.22 51.17
C PRO A 163 -12.96 22.73 50.91
N SER A 164 -13.51 23.43 51.91
CA SER A 164 -13.55 24.89 52.06
C SER A 164 -12.16 25.50 52.35
N PRO A 165 -11.97 26.84 52.50
CA PRO A 165 -12.98 27.93 52.52
C PRO A 165 -12.60 29.24 51.78
N GLY A 166 -13.52 30.23 51.80
CA GLY A 166 -13.15 31.64 52.00
C GLY A 166 -13.69 32.68 51.01
N ALA A 167 -14.35 33.73 51.55
CA ALA A 167 -14.69 35.05 50.97
C ALA A 167 -15.49 35.08 49.63
N ALA A 168 -16.63 35.76 49.49
CA ALA A 168 -16.94 37.19 49.70
C ALA A 168 -16.19 38.13 48.74
N ALA A 169 -16.83 39.08 48.03
CA ALA A 169 -18.25 39.37 47.80
C ALA A 169 -18.41 40.39 46.62
N THR A 170 -19.65 40.64 46.15
CA THR A 170 -20.08 41.83 45.34
C THR A 170 -19.44 42.01 43.93
N VAL A 171 -19.98 42.75 42.93
CA VAL A 171 -21.27 43.46 42.73
C VAL A 171 -21.67 43.38 41.22
N ALA A 172 -22.85 43.87 40.82
CA ALA A 172 -23.43 43.72 39.47
C ALA A 172 -23.23 44.94 38.50
N PRO A 173 -24.22 45.41 37.71
CA PRO A 173 -24.43 45.18 36.25
C PRO A 173 -24.34 46.51 35.43
N PRO A 174 -25.02 46.80 34.27
CA PRO A 174 -25.87 46.05 33.32
C PRO A 174 -25.36 46.18 31.83
N ALA A 175 -26.07 46.19 30.68
CA ALA A 175 -27.50 46.17 30.29
C ALA A 175 -27.70 45.76 28.80
N ALA A 176 -28.97 45.49 28.40
CA ALA A 176 -29.60 45.77 27.07
C ALA A 176 -29.07 45.07 25.78
N GLU A 177 -29.79 44.88 24.64
CA GLU A 177 -31.23 44.99 24.28
C GLU A 177 -31.59 44.25 22.94
N LEU A 178 -32.88 44.29 22.55
CA LEU A 178 -33.45 44.27 21.18
C LEU A 178 -33.34 43.04 20.21
N ALA A 179 -34.39 42.21 20.23
CA ALA A 179 -35.34 41.85 19.15
C ALA A 179 -34.95 41.51 17.67
N ALA A 180 -35.36 40.28 17.25
CA ALA A 180 -36.08 39.92 16.00
C ALA A 180 -35.39 40.09 14.60
N PRO A 181 -35.97 39.59 13.47
CA PRO A 181 -37.08 38.64 13.25
C PRO A 181 -36.67 37.37 12.47
N ALA A 182 -37.64 36.59 11.94
CA ALA A 182 -37.42 35.37 11.13
C ALA A 182 -37.94 35.51 9.68
N VAL A 183 -37.42 34.69 8.76
CA VAL A 183 -37.97 34.44 7.39
C VAL A 183 -37.82 32.95 7.06
N THR A 184 -38.74 32.40 6.27
CA THR A 184 -38.94 30.95 6.05
C THR A 184 -38.77 30.48 4.60
N ALA A 185 -38.20 29.27 4.47
CA ALA A 185 -38.61 28.14 3.61
C ALA A 185 -38.83 28.30 2.08
N ALA A 186 -38.13 27.44 1.32
CA ALA A 186 -38.49 26.78 0.06
C ALA A 186 -37.32 25.81 -0.31
N GLU A 187 -37.47 24.65 -0.95
CA GLU A 187 -38.58 23.68 -1.04
C GLU A 187 -37.95 22.29 -1.38
N GLU A 188 -38.75 21.21 -1.47
CA GLU A 188 -38.24 19.83 -1.60
C GLU A 188 -38.07 19.35 -3.06
N GLU A 189 -37.07 18.48 -3.31
CA GLU A 189 -37.12 17.53 -4.43
C GLU A 189 -36.42 16.21 -4.04
N GLU A 190 -37.08 15.07 -4.29
CA GLU A 190 -36.66 13.72 -3.84
C GLU A 190 -36.35 12.82 -5.04
N ALA A 191 -35.20 12.14 -5.04
CA ALA A 191 -34.79 11.24 -6.14
C ALA A 191 -34.09 9.96 -5.63
N GLU A 192 -34.57 8.78 -6.05
CA GLU A 192 -34.21 7.47 -5.49
C GLU A 192 -33.05 6.74 -6.22
N PRO A 193 -31.90 6.46 -5.57
CA PRO A 193 -30.73 5.86 -6.22
C PRO A 193 -30.63 4.32 -6.10
N ARG A 194 -31.74 3.56 -6.20
CA ARG A 194 -31.70 2.09 -6.00
C ARG A 194 -31.40 1.23 -7.25
N ARG A 195 -31.52 1.77 -8.47
CA ARG A 195 -31.37 0.96 -9.71
C ARG A 195 -29.92 0.73 -10.16
N ALA A 196 -28.98 1.62 -9.83
CA ALA A 196 -27.58 1.50 -10.25
C ALA A 196 -26.85 0.31 -9.59
N VAL A 197 -27.14 0.05 -8.31
CA VAL A 197 -26.45 -0.99 -7.51
C VAL A 197 -26.72 -2.41 -8.03
N LEU A 198 -27.96 -2.68 -8.44
CA LEU A 198 -28.35 -3.99 -8.98
C LEU A 198 -27.75 -4.28 -10.37
N GLY A 199 -27.56 -3.24 -11.20
CA GLY A 199 -26.90 -3.38 -12.50
C GLY A 199 -25.44 -3.83 -12.37
N LEU A 200 -24.69 -3.22 -11.46
CA LEU A 200 -23.29 -3.56 -11.18
C LEU A 200 -23.12 -5.00 -10.66
N ALA A 201 -24.03 -5.46 -9.79
CA ALA A 201 -24.02 -6.85 -9.30
C ALA A 201 -24.24 -7.87 -10.44
N GLY A 202 -25.16 -7.60 -11.38
CA GLY A 202 -25.41 -8.47 -12.53
C GLY A 202 -24.23 -8.58 -13.49
N VAL A 203 -23.53 -7.46 -13.76
CA VAL A 203 -22.35 -7.45 -14.64
C VAL A 203 -21.19 -8.24 -14.03
N LEU A 204 -20.95 -8.13 -12.71
CA LEU A 204 -19.91 -8.90 -12.02
C LEU A 204 -20.21 -10.42 -12.04
N ALA A 205 -21.47 -10.82 -11.81
CA ALA A 205 -21.87 -12.23 -11.87
C ALA A 205 -21.71 -12.84 -13.28
N LEU A 206 -22.05 -12.09 -14.33
CA LEU A 206 -21.87 -12.52 -15.73
C LEU A 206 -20.39 -12.54 -16.16
N GLY A 207 -19.56 -11.65 -15.61
CA GLY A 207 -18.11 -11.67 -15.83
C GLY A 207 -17.46 -12.95 -15.28
N ALA A 208 -17.81 -13.34 -14.05
CA ALA A 208 -17.29 -14.55 -13.42
C ALA A 208 -17.61 -15.84 -14.20
N LEU A 209 -18.81 -15.93 -14.80
CA LEU A 209 -19.24 -17.09 -15.59
C LEU A 209 -18.64 -17.15 -17.01
N ARG A 210 -17.95 -16.10 -17.47
CA ARG A 210 -17.33 -16.05 -18.80
C ARG A 210 -15.80 -16.13 -18.80
N GLY A 211 -15.16 -16.19 -17.64
CA GLY A 211 -13.72 -16.46 -17.48
C GLY A 211 -13.27 -17.89 -17.81
N GLY A 212 -14.11 -18.68 -18.49
CA GLY A 212 -13.94 -20.10 -18.78
C GLY A 212 -12.94 -20.44 -19.89
N THR A 213 -11.82 -19.72 -19.97
CA THR A 213 -10.64 -20.11 -20.76
C THR A 213 -9.41 -19.95 -19.87
N MET A 214 -8.81 -21.07 -19.44
CA MET A 214 -7.50 -20.99 -18.79
C MET A 214 -6.50 -20.33 -19.76
N PRO A 215 -5.62 -19.43 -19.28
CA PRO A 215 -4.45 -19.05 -20.06
C PRO A 215 -3.64 -20.31 -20.37
N SER A 216 -3.08 -20.41 -21.58
CA SER A 216 -2.17 -21.50 -21.93
C SER A 216 -0.99 -21.55 -20.94
N ARG A 217 -0.34 -22.72 -20.80
CA ARG A 217 0.77 -22.91 -19.84
C ARG A 217 1.85 -21.82 -20.00
N ARG A 218 2.16 -21.43 -21.24
CA ARG A 218 3.04 -20.29 -21.57
C ARG A 218 2.59 -18.96 -20.98
N LEU A 219 1.29 -18.64 -21.00
CA LEU A 219 0.75 -17.41 -20.39
C LEU A 219 0.78 -17.45 -18.86
N GLN A 220 0.57 -18.62 -18.25
CA GLN A 220 0.73 -18.79 -16.79
C GLN A 220 2.19 -18.58 -16.37
N ASN A 221 3.14 -19.20 -17.09
CA ASN A 221 4.58 -19.03 -16.86
C ASN A 221 5.01 -17.56 -17.03
N ALA A 222 4.57 -16.89 -18.11
CA ALA A 222 4.87 -15.48 -18.36
C ALA A 222 4.32 -14.55 -17.27
N TRP A 223 3.14 -14.86 -16.70
CA TRP A 223 2.57 -14.11 -15.58
C TRP A 223 3.31 -14.37 -14.26
N ALA A 224 3.77 -15.60 -14.01
CA ALA A 224 4.62 -15.93 -12.87
C ALA A 224 5.97 -15.19 -12.95
N TYR A 225 6.62 -15.16 -14.12
CA TYR A 225 7.84 -14.38 -14.31
C TYR A 225 7.60 -12.87 -14.16
N PHE A 226 6.53 -12.34 -14.76
CA PHE A 226 6.17 -10.92 -14.63
C PHE A 226 5.95 -10.51 -13.17
N THR A 227 5.23 -11.31 -12.38
CA THR A 227 4.96 -11.01 -10.97
C THR A 227 6.21 -11.16 -10.09
N LEU A 228 7.10 -12.11 -10.39
CA LEU A 228 8.43 -12.22 -9.78
C LEU A 228 9.25 -10.94 -10.03
N VAL A 229 9.37 -10.54 -11.29
CA VAL A 229 10.12 -9.35 -11.74
C VAL A 229 9.60 -8.06 -11.11
N GLU A 230 8.28 -7.84 -11.16
CA GLU A 230 7.65 -6.62 -10.69
C GLU A 230 7.74 -6.46 -9.16
N LYS A 231 7.94 -7.58 -8.43
CA LYS A 231 8.19 -7.61 -6.98
C LYS A 231 9.61 -7.16 -6.58
N TYR A 232 10.65 -7.41 -7.40
CA TYR A 232 12.05 -7.08 -7.04
C TYR A 232 12.52 -5.71 -7.56
N LYS A 233 11.91 -5.23 -8.65
CA LYS A 233 11.92 -3.85 -9.19
C LYS A 233 12.36 -2.73 -8.23
N PRO A 234 13.44 -1.97 -8.50
CA PRO A 234 14.33 -2.03 -9.68
C PRO A 234 15.52 -3.02 -9.51
N ASN A 235 15.49 -3.89 -8.50
CA ASN A 235 16.52 -4.91 -8.31
C ASN A 235 16.19 -6.15 -9.12
N HIS A 236 17.20 -6.89 -9.55
CA HIS A 236 17.01 -8.21 -10.17
C HIS A 236 16.37 -9.21 -9.18
N PRO A 237 15.64 -10.23 -9.67
CA PRO A 237 15.24 -11.39 -8.87
C PRO A 237 16.44 -12.07 -8.16
N PRO A 238 16.21 -12.77 -7.04
CA PRO A 238 17.28 -13.43 -6.29
C PRO A 238 17.85 -14.60 -7.09
N VAL A 239 19.18 -14.60 -7.28
CA VAL A 239 19.93 -15.76 -7.78
C VAL A 239 19.88 -16.88 -6.74
N LEU A 240 19.72 -18.13 -7.17
CA LEU A 240 19.46 -19.28 -6.30
C LEU A 240 20.69 -20.16 -6.05
N SER A 241 21.55 -20.35 -7.04
CA SER A 241 22.80 -21.11 -6.93
C SER A 241 23.85 -20.43 -6.05
N ASN A 242 24.71 -21.25 -5.44
CA ASN A 242 25.95 -20.80 -4.84
C ASN A 242 27.07 -20.84 -5.88
N SER A 243 28.00 -19.89 -5.82
CA SER A 243 29.10 -19.77 -6.78
C SER A 243 30.22 -20.77 -6.52
N SER A 244 30.76 -21.34 -7.60
CA SER A 244 32.02 -22.10 -7.54
C SER A 244 33.26 -21.20 -7.40
N LYS A 245 34.42 -21.78 -7.07
CA LYS A 245 35.68 -21.03 -7.02
C LYS A 245 36.07 -20.45 -8.40
N ALA A 246 35.77 -21.19 -9.48
CA ALA A 246 36.01 -20.74 -10.85
C ALA A 246 35.11 -19.55 -11.22
N GLU A 247 33.81 -19.62 -10.87
CA GLU A 247 32.86 -18.51 -11.04
C GLU A 247 33.31 -17.25 -10.29
N MET A 248 33.74 -17.39 -9.03
CA MET A 248 34.30 -16.29 -8.23
C MET A 248 35.56 -15.66 -8.84
N ALA A 249 36.46 -16.48 -9.38
CA ALA A 249 37.70 -16.01 -9.98
C ALA A 249 37.45 -15.32 -11.34
N LEU A 250 36.59 -15.88 -12.19
CA LEU A 250 36.18 -15.28 -13.45
C LEU A 250 35.47 -13.93 -13.24
N ALA A 251 34.55 -13.85 -12.28
CA ALA A 251 33.86 -12.60 -11.95
C ALA A 251 34.85 -11.48 -11.55
N ARG A 252 35.85 -11.81 -10.71
CA ARG A 252 36.93 -10.88 -10.32
C ARG A 252 37.82 -10.50 -11.50
N HIS A 253 38.13 -11.44 -12.39
CA HIS A 253 38.91 -11.16 -13.60
C HIS A 253 38.18 -10.21 -14.55
N LEU A 254 36.91 -10.49 -14.87
CA LEU A 254 36.06 -9.63 -15.71
C LEU A 254 35.97 -8.21 -15.14
N GLN A 255 35.74 -8.07 -13.83
CA GLN A 255 35.76 -6.78 -13.15
C GLN A 255 37.13 -6.09 -13.26
N LYS A 256 38.24 -6.82 -13.04
CA LYS A 256 39.61 -6.30 -13.09
C LYS A 256 40.04 -5.81 -14.47
N ILE A 257 39.58 -6.45 -15.55
CA ILE A 257 39.90 -6.02 -16.93
C ILE A 257 38.96 -4.92 -17.47
N GLY A 258 37.99 -4.46 -16.66
CA GLY A 258 37.01 -3.46 -17.10
C GLY A 258 36.01 -3.98 -18.14
N ALA A 259 35.73 -5.29 -18.14
CA ALA A 259 34.58 -5.83 -18.87
C ALA A 259 33.27 -5.35 -18.22
N ALA A 260 32.17 -5.33 -18.97
CA ALA A 260 30.85 -4.96 -18.47
C ALA A 260 29.74 -5.83 -19.08
N CYS A 261 28.74 -6.17 -18.27
CA CYS A 261 27.50 -6.84 -18.70
C CYS A 261 26.31 -5.88 -18.51
N TYR A 262 25.88 -5.27 -19.60
CA TYR A 262 24.74 -4.35 -19.65
C TYR A 262 23.43 -5.16 -19.62
N SER A 263 22.63 -4.96 -18.58
CA SER A 263 21.54 -5.86 -18.17
C SER A 263 20.37 -5.11 -17.53
N THR A 264 19.22 -5.76 -17.35
CA THR A 264 18.06 -5.15 -16.64
C THR A 264 17.33 -6.12 -15.71
N TRP A 265 16.65 -5.59 -14.69
CA TRP A 265 15.90 -6.36 -13.69
C TRP A 265 14.67 -7.14 -14.21
N TRP A 266 14.11 -6.82 -15.38
CA TRP A 266 12.99 -7.58 -16.00
C TRP A 266 13.39 -8.49 -17.16
N CYS A 267 14.68 -8.59 -17.46
CA CYS A 267 15.20 -9.35 -18.59
C CYS A 267 15.48 -10.80 -18.15
N PRO A 268 14.78 -11.83 -18.68
CA PRO A 268 14.93 -13.21 -18.21
C PRO A 268 16.33 -13.76 -18.53
N HIS A 269 16.83 -13.53 -19.76
CA HIS A 269 18.22 -13.86 -20.14
C HIS A 269 19.28 -13.15 -19.28
N CYS A 270 18.95 -11.98 -18.72
CA CYS A 270 19.82 -11.29 -17.77
C CYS A 270 19.81 -11.98 -16.40
N GLN A 271 18.66 -12.52 -15.98
CA GLN A 271 18.59 -13.34 -14.78
C GLN A 271 19.30 -14.69 -14.96
N GLU A 272 19.20 -15.34 -16.13
CA GLU A 272 19.98 -16.54 -16.46
C GLU A 272 21.49 -16.27 -16.40
N GLN A 273 21.94 -15.16 -17.00
CA GLN A 273 23.35 -14.75 -16.96
C GLN A 273 23.83 -14.46 -15.54
N ARG A 274 22.96 -14.00 -14.64
CA ARG A 274 23.25 -13.81 -13.21
C ARG A 274 23.26 -15.14 -12.46
N GLU A 275 22.37 -16.05 -12.80
CA GLU A 275 22.25 -17.40 -12.25
C GLU A 275 23.46 -18.29 -12.62
N SER A 276 24.06 -18.09 -13.81
CA SER A 276 25.27 -18.81 -14.22
C SER A 276 26.48 -18.50 -13.33
N PHE A 277 26.59 -17.27 -12.82
CA PHE A 277 27.63 -16.90 -11.83
C PHE A 277 27.30 -17.36 -10.40
N GLY A 278 26.03 -17.43 -10.02
CA GLY A 278 25.63 -17.71 -8.64
C GLY A 278 25.81 -16.52 -7.68
N LYS A 279 25.25 -16.65 -6.47
CA LYS A 279 25.09 -15.57 -5.47
C LYS A 279 26.34 -14.75 -5.18
N GLN A 280 27.46 -15.40 -4.87
CA GLN A 280 28.67 -14.70 -4.39
C GLN A 280 29.45 -14.05 -5.54
N ALA A 281 29.40 -14.63 -6.74
CA ALA A 281 30.13 -14.11 -7.91
C ALA A 281 29.34 -13.02 -8.64
N VAL A 282 28.00 -13.08 -8.65
CA VAL A 282 27.16 -12.02 -9.24
C VAL A 282 27.24 -10.69 -8.47
N GLU A 283 27.62 -10.72 -7.19
CA GLU A 283 27.93 -9.54 -6.37
C GLU A 283 29.25 -8.85 -6.75
N VAL A 284 30.13 -9.54 -7.51
CA VAL A 284 31.48 -9.07 -7.89
C VAL A 284 31.61 -8.91 -9.42
N ALA A 285 30.86 -9.67 -10.20
CA ALA A 285 30.83 -9.59 -11.65
C ALA A 285 30.32 -8.21 -12.12
N PRO A 286 30.85 -7.66 -13.22
CA PRO A 286 30.60 -6.27 -13.62
C PRO A 286 29.26 -6.11 -14.35
N PHE A 287 28.15 -6.40 -13.66
CA PHE A 287 26.81 -6.13 -14.16
C PHE A 287 26.48 -4.64 -14.03
N VAL A 288 26.04 -4.04 -15.13
CA VAL A 288 25.48 -2.69 -15.21
C VAL A 288 23.97 -2.82 -15.36
N GLU A 289 23.21 -2.20 -14.46
CA GLU A 289 21.76 -2.07 -14.60
C GLU A 289 21.46 -0.90 -15.56
N CYS A 290 20.65 -1.17 -16.58
CA CYS A 290 20.41 -0.27 -17.70
C CYS A 290 19.08 0.49 -17.66
N SER A 291 18.36 0.47 -16.54
CA SER A 291 16.99 0.98 -16.51
C SER A 291 16.60 1.90 -15.36
N SER A 292 15.62 2.76 -15.65
CA SER A 292 14.77 3.34 -14.64
C SER A 292 13.76 2.31 -14.11
N ARG A 293 13.14 2.64 -12.98
CA ARG A 293 12.00 1.90 -12.41
C ARG A 293 10.80 1.80 -13.38
N LYS A 294 10.73 2.62 -14.44
CA LYS A 294 9.68 2.58 -15.48
C LYS A 294 10.07 1.74 -16.70
N ARG A 295 11.20 1.01 -16.65
CA ARG A 295 11.80 0.26 -17.77
C ARG A 295 12.33 1.14 -18.91
N GLU A 296 12.55 2.44 -18.65
CA GLU A 296 13.20 3.37 -19.58
C GLU A 296 14.73 3.15 -19.55
N GLN A 297 15.43 3.22 -20.69
CA GLN A 297 16.88 3.02 -20.72
C GLN A 297 17.66 4.20 -20.09
N LEU A 298 18.56 3.90 -19.15
CA LEU A 298 19.46 4.86 -18.50
C LEU A 298 20.54 5.41 -19.46
N PRO A 299 21.03 6.65 -19.24
CA PRO A 299 22.11 7.24 -20.02
C PRO A 299 23.34 6.33 -20.13
N VAL A 300 23.80 5.72 -19.04
CA VAL A 300 24.99 4.84 -19.01
C VAL A 300 24.98 3.67 -20.01
N CYS A 301 23.79 3.25 -20.47
CA CYS A 301 23.64 2.22 -21.51
C CYS A 301 23.28 2.78 -22.88
N ARG A 302 22.69 3.97 -22.94
CA ARG A 302 22.43 4.70 -24.19
C ARG A 302 23.72 5.28 -24.77
N ASP A 303 24.54 5.88 -23.91
CA ASP A 303 25.85 6.46 -24.22
C ASP A 303 26.88 5.36 -24.55
N ALA A 304 26.61 4.12 -24.11
CA ALA A 304 27.35 2.90 -24.46
C ALA A 304 26.73 2.11 -25.63
N ASP A 305 25.74 2.67 -26.34
CA ASP A 305 25.15 2.10 -27.56
C ASP A 305 24.56 0.68 -27.37
N ILE A 306 23.83 0.46 -26.27
CA ILE A 306 23.25 -0.86 -25.93
C ILE A 306 21.83 -0.99 -26.50
N GLU A 307 21.69 -1.80 -27.55
CA GLU A 307 20.39 -2.03 -28.23
C GLU A 307 19.55 -3.14 -27.57
N SER A 308 20.18 -4.13 -26.91
CA SER A 308 19.52 -5.32 -26.36
C SER A 308 20.21 -5.86 -25.11
N TYR A 309 19.52 -6.71 -24.35
CA TYR A 309 19.96 -7.20 -23.04
C TYR A 309 19.89 -8.74 -22.91
N PRO A 310 20.86 -9.39 -22.23
CA PRO A 310 22.11 -8.80 -21.78
C PRO A 310 23.04 -8.50 -22.97
N THR A 311 23.95 -7.55 -22.82
CA THR A 311 25.03 -7.29 -23.78
C THR A 311 26.35 -7.16 -23.03
N TRP A 312 27.35 -7.95 -23.43
CA TRP A 312 28.70 -7.86 -22.89
C TRP A 312 29.57 -6.92 -23.71
N ILE A 313 30.40 -6.12 -23.05
CA ILE A 313 31.57 -5.47 -23.67
C ILE A 313 32.81 -6.01 -22.96
N ILE A 314 33.71 -6.64 -23.72
CA ILE A 314 34.94 -7.27 -23.21
C ILE A 314 36.08 -6.87 -24.16
N ASN A 315 37.16 -6.31 -23.63
CA ASN A 315 38.31 -5.85 -24.42
C ASN A 315 37.90 -4.92 -25.60
N GLY A 316 36.92 -4.04 -25.35
CA GLY A 316 36.37 -3.11 -26.35
C GLY A 316 35.40 -3.72 -27.38
N LYS A 317 35.19 -5.05 -27.38
CA LYS A 317 34.30 -5.72 -28.33
C LYS A 317 32.93 -6.02 -27.70
N LYS A 318 31.87 -5.66 -28.41
CA LYS A 318 30.46 -5.89 -28.04
C LYS A 318 30.04 -7.32 -28.42
N TYR A 319 29.34 -8.01 -27.51
CA TYR A 319 28.78 -9.35 -27.70
C TYR A 319 27.32 -9.35 -27.19
N LEU A 320 26.36 -9.55 -28.10
CA LEU A 320 24.94 -9.54 -27.77
C LEU A 320 24.48 -10.86 -27.14
N GLY A 321 23.48 -10.80 -26.27
CA GLY A 321 22.85 -11.96 -25.63
C GLY A 321 23.66 -12.58 -24.49
N GLY A 322 23.07 -13.59 -23.85
CA GLY A 322 23.71 -14.39 -22.81
C GLY A 322 24.95 -15.14 -23.33
N ARG A 323 25.86 -15.46 -22.41
CA ARG A 323 27.15 -16.08 -22.68
C ARG A 323 27.48 -17.12 -21.62
N ASP A 324 27.94 -18.29 -22.05
CA ASP A 324 28.49 -19.30 -21.15
C ASP A 324 29.74 -18.76 -20.45
N LEU A 325 29.98 -19.21 -19.22
CA LEU A 325 31.14 -18.72 -18.45
C LEU A 325 32.48 -19.17 -19.06
N SER A 326 32.50 -20.28 -19.80
CA SER A 326 33.62 -20.71 -20.64
C SER A 326 33.87 -19.75 -21.82
N ASP A 327 32.80 -19.32 -22.50
CA ASP A 327 32.85 -18.32 -23.60
C ASP A 327 33.39 -16.96 -23.10
N LEU A 328 32.95 -16.55 -21.90
CA LEU A 328 33.44 -15.35 -21.22
C LEU A 328 34.90 -15.51 -20.75
N ALA A 329 35.31 -16.69 -20.28
CA ALA A 329 36.69 -16.96 -19.91
C ALA A 329 37.64 -16.85 -21.12
N GLU A 330 37.29 -17.46 -22.24
CA GLU A 330 38.04 -17.34 -23.50
C GLU A 330 38.15 -15.87 -23.96
N LYS A 331 37.01 -15.15 -24.04
CA LYS A 331 36.95 -13.77 -24.55
C LYS A 331 37.62 -12.74 -23.64
N SER A 332 37.81 -13.07 -22.36
CA SER A 332 38.54 -12.26 -21.39
C SER A 332 40.01 -12.67 -21.21
N GLY A 333 40.47 -13.75 -21.85
CA GLY A 333 41.83 -14.29 -21.66
C GLY A 333 42.07 -14.86 -20.27
N PHE A 334 41.04 -15.40 -19.62
CA PHE A 334 41.10 -15.99 -18.29
C PHE A 334 41.66 -17.43 -18.35
N THR A 335 42.69 -17.72 -17.55
CA THR A 335 43.44 -18.99 -17.60
C THR A 335 43.64 -19.67 -16.24
N GLU A 336 43.04 -19.15 -15.16
CA GLU A 336 43.19 -19.72 -13.80
C GLU A 336 42.44 -21.05 -13.62
N TYR A 337 41.34 -21.26 -14.37
CA TYR A 337 40.57 -22.50 -14.40
C TYR A 337 40.29 -22.92 -15.86
N PRO A 338 40.25 -24.22 -16.16
CA PRO A 338 39.94 -24.73 -17.49
C PRO A 338 38.43 -24.65 -17.78
N ALA A 339 38.03 -24.80 -19.06
CA ALA A 339 36.66 -24.60 -19.51
C ALA A 339 35.64 -25.52 -18.81
N GLU A 340 36.04 -26.75 -18.46
CA GLU A 340 35.19 -27.77 -17.84
C GLU A 340 34.83 -27.44 -16.37
N ALA A 341 35.47 -26.44 -15.77
CA ALA A 341 35.08 -25.88 -14.48
C ALA A 341 33.78 -25.06 -14.56
N PHE A 342 33.42 -24.59 -15.76
CA PHE A 342 32.29 -23.71 -16.02
C PHE A 342 31.09 -24.50 -16.58
N LYS A 343 30.41 -25.24 -15.70
CA LYS A 343 29.24 -26.03 -16.08
C LYS A 343 27.98 -25.15 -16.20
N PRO A 344 27.14 -25.33 -17.24
CA PRO A 344 25.81 -24.74 -17.31
C PRO A 344 24.97 -25.07 -16.06
N ARG A 345 23.97 -24.23 -15.78
CA ARG A 345 23.01 -24.49 -14.71
C ARG A 345 21.95 -25.49 -15.18
N ASP A 346 21.47 -26.30 -14.25
CA ASP A 346 20.41 -27.28 -14.47
C ASP A 346 19.10 -26.58 -14.88
N GLU A 347 18.38 -27.10 -15.88
CA GLU A 347 17.14 -26.48 -16.39
C GLU A 347 16.06 -26.34 -15.31
N LYS A 348 16.00 -27.27 -14.35
CA LYS A 348 15.08 -27.21 -13.22
C LYS A 348 15.47 -26.13 -12.20
N LEU A 349 16.73 -25.69 -12.18
CA LEU A 349 17.14 -24.49 -11.46
C LEU A 349 16.68 -23.21 -12.19
N LEU A 350 16.50 -23.26 -13.51
CA LEU A 350 16.00 -22.14 -14.32
C LEU A 350 14.46 -22.10 -14.41
N GLU A 351 13.76 -23.12 -13.91
CA GLU A 351 12.29 -23.21 -13.84
C GLU A 351 11.63 -21.97 -13.18
N TYR A 352 12.29 -21.28 -12.24
CA TYR A 352 11.73 -20.06 -11.65
C TYR A 352 11.74 -18.83 -12.58
N ILE A 353 12.51 -18.89 -13.68
CA ILE A 353 12.64 -17.81 -14.68
C ILE A 353 11.63 -18.02 -15.81
N TRP A 354 11.50 -19.25 -16.32
CA TRP A 354 10.68 -19.56 -17.50
C TRP A 354 9.41 -20.39 -17.21
N GLY A 355 9.22 -20.81 -15.96
CA GLY A 355 8.29 -21.86 -15.58
C GLY A 355 8.78 -23.26 -16.01
N PRO A 356 7.97 -24.31 -15.80
CA PRO A 356 8.35 -25.68 -16.12
C PRO A 356 8.65 -25.84 -17.61
N PRO A 357 9.65 -26.66 -18.00
CA PRO A 357 9.89 -27.00 -19.39
C PRO A 357 8.63 -27.61 -20.02
N GLU A 358 8.45 -27.36 -21.31
CA GLU A 358 7.39 -28.03 -22.07
C GLU A 358 7.76 -29.51 -22.23
N PRO A 359 6.79 -30.44 -22.11
CA PRO A 359 7.07 -31.85 -22.37
C PRO A 359 7.53 -31.99 -23.82
N GLU A 360 8.53 -32.85 -24.06
CA GLU A 360 8.97 -33.14 -25.43
C GLU A 360 7.78 -33.61 -26.26
N PRO A 361 7.58 -33.08 -27.47
CA PRO A 361 6.52 -33.56 -28.34
C PRO A 361 6.82 -35.00 -28.74
N GLU A 362 5.90 -35.92 -28.41
CA GLU A 362 5.91 -37.29 -28.92
C GLU A 362 5.74 -37.25 -30.45
N PHE A 363 6.87 -37.18 -31.17
CA PHE A 363 6.88 -37.39 -32.60
C PHE A 363 6.51 -38.86 -32.85
N PRO A 364 5.37 -39.15 -33.53
CA PRO A 364 5.06 -40.53 -33.87
C PRO A 364 6.15 -41.05 -34.81
N GLU A 365 6.67 -42.24 -34.50
CA GLU A 365 7.64 -42.91 -35.36
C GLU A 365 7.04 -43.03 -36.77
N GLY A 366 7.72 -42.44 -37.75
CA GLY A 366 7.29 -42.50 -39.15
C GLY A 366 7.29 -43.96 -39.61
N PRO A 367 6.33 -44.38 -40.45
CA PRO A 367 6.22 -45.77 -40.87
C PRO A 367 7.53 -46.27 -41.48
N ASP A 368 8.01 -47.41 -40.99
CA ASP A 368 9.23 -48.06 -41.49
C ASP A 368 9.14 -48.23 -43.02
N ASN A 369 10.15 -47.71 -43.72
CA ASN A 369 10.22 -47.81 -45.18
C ASN A 369 10.74 -49.22 -45.55
N VAL A 370 9.82 -50.09 -45.98
CA VAL A 370 10.07 -51.46 -46.45
C VAL A 370 9.53 -51.63 -47.87
#